data_AF-A0A353N176-F1
#
_entry.id   AF-A0A353N176-F1
#
_cell.length_a   1.000
_cell.length_b   1.000
_cell.length_c   1.000
_cell.angle_alpha   90.00
_cell.angle_beta   90.00
_cell.angle_gamma   90.00
#
_symmetry.space_group_name_H-M   'P 1'
#
loop_
_entity.id
_entity.type
_entity.pdbx_description
1 polymer ?
#
loop_
_entity_poly.entity_id
_entity_poly.type
_entity_poly.pdbx_seq_one_letter_code
_entity_poly.pdbx_strand_id
1 'polypeptide(L)' 'MNGEVFRIRVPATTANLGSGFDTIGLALSLYNIYDVFDLDEPGAYRMEVIGEGSAELS' A
#
# COMPACT_ATOMS: atom_id res chain seq x y z
N MET A 1 12.70 -16.72 12.03
CA MET A 1 12.24 -15.62 11.17
C MET A 1 13.08 -14.40 11.51
N ASN A 2 14.06 -14.07 10.68
CA ASN A 2 14.96 -12.94 10.92
C ASN A 2 14.30 -11.66 10.38
N GLY A 3 13.53 -10.97 11.21
CA GLY A 3 13.20 -9.54 11.05
C GLY A 3 12.35 -9.14 9.85
N GLU A 4 11.75 -7.97 9.98
CA GLU A 4 11.13 -7.21 8.90
C GLU A 4 12.18 -6.92 7.81
N VAL A 5 11.91 -7.27 6.55
CA VAL A 5 12.90 -7.10 5.47
C VAL A 5 12.86 -5.66 4.96
N PHE A 6 11.67 -5.10 4.78
CA PHE A 6 11.48 -3.67 4.48
C PHE A 6 10.13 -3.15 4.99
N ARG A 7 10.11 -1.90 5.47
CA ARG A 7 8.89 -1.14 5.77
C ARG A 7 8.68 -0.05 4.72
N ILE A 8 7.53 -0.08 4.04
CA ILE A 8 7.19 0.85 2.95
C ILE A 8 6.05 1.76 3.41
N ARG A 9 6.21 3.08 3.23
CA ARG A 9 5.16 4.06 3.47
C ARG A 9 4.69 4.63 2.13
N VAL A 10 3.42 4.40 1.79
CA VAL A 10 2.82 4.83 0.51
C VAL A 10 1.77 5.90 0.77
N PRO A 11 1.86 7.09 0.15
CA PRO A 11 0.84 8.12 0.31
C PRO A 11 -0.43 7.73 -0.47
N ALA A 12 -1.58 8.06 0.10
CA ALA A 12 -2.82 8.15 -0.64
C ALA A 12 -2.68 9.21 -1.74
N THR A 13 -3.39 9.02 -2.85
CA THR A 13 -3.37 9.95 -3.98
C THR A 13 -4.78 10.37 -4.36
N THR A 14 -4.88 11.52 -5.02
CA THR A 14 -6.10 11.96 -5.71
C THR A 14 -5.73 12.45 -7.10
N ALA A 15 -6.70 12.43 -8.03
CA ALA A 15 -6.52 12.86 -9.42
C ALA A 15 -7.70 13.72 -9.88
N ASN A 16 -7.74 14.03 -11.19
CA ASN A 16 -8.83 14.77 -11.85
C ASN A 16 -9.06 16.18 -11.29
N LEU A 17 -7.97 16.87 -10.97
CA LEU A 17 -8.01 18.21 -10.38
C LEU A 17 -8.31 19.28 -11.44
N GLY A 18 -9.60 19.56 -11.63
CA GLY A 18 -10.08 20.63 -12.51
C GLY A 18 -9.72 20.40 -13.98
N SER A 19 -9.11 21.41 -14.63
CA SER A 19 -8.65 21.30 -16.02
C SER A 19 -7.50 20.31 -16.21
N GLY A 20 -6.87 19.84 -15.13
CA GLY A 20 -5.83 18.80 -15.14
C GLY A 20 -6.37 17.38 -15.24
N PHE A 21 -7.54 17.20 -15.87
CA PHE A 21 -8.16 15.89 -16.07
C PHE A 21 -7.19 14.93 -16.75
N ASP A 22 -7.06 13.72 -16.21
CA ASP A 22 -6.19 12.67 -16.72
C ASP A 22 -4.69 13.06 -16.84
N THR A 23 -4.22 14.06 -16.08
CA THR A 23 -2.82 14.50 -16.09
C THR A 23 -2.29 14.85 -14.71
N ILE A 24 -3.07 15.56 -13.88
CA ILE A 24 -2.62 16.01 -12.57
C ILE A 24 -3.08 15.02 -11.49
N GLY A 25 -2.13 14.55 -10.69
CA GLY A 25 -2.35 13.86 -9.43
C GLY A 25 -1.66 14.56 -8.26
N LEU A 26 -2.17 14.35 -7.05
CA LEU A 26 -1.61 14.88 -5.81
C LEU A 26 -1.44 13.76 -4.79
N ALA A 27 -0.25 13.67 -4.18
CA ALA A 27 -0.02 12.86 -3.00
C ALA A 27 -0.52 13.58 -1.75
N LEU A 28 -1.24 12.86 -0.89
CA LEU A 28 -1.83 13.38 0.33
C LEU A 28 -1.01 12.95 1.56
N SER A 29 -1.17 13.67 2.66
CA SER A 29 -0.56 13.32 3.96
C SER A 29 -1.34 12.24 4.71
N LEU A 30 -1.87 11.25 3.98
CA LEU A 30 -2.54 10.04 4.48
C LEU A 30 -1.79 8.84 3.88
N TYR A 31 -1.55 7.78 4.65
CA TYR A 31 -0.59 6.75 4.25
C TYR A 31 -1.05 5.34 4.59
N ASN A 32 -0.72 4.40 3.68
CA ASN A 32 -0.63 2.99 4.01
C ASN A 32 0.81 2.64 4.40
N ILE A 33 0.95 1.72 5.36
CA ILE A 33 2.22 1.15 5.79
C ILE A 33 2.22 -0.33 5.44
N TYR A 34 3.28 -0.79 4.78
CA TYR A 34 3.46 -2.19 4.41
C TYR A 34 4.72 -2.72 5.07
N ASP A 35 4.54 -3.72 5.91
CA ASP A 35 5.63 -4.48 6.53
C ASP A 35 5.84 -5.76 5.71
N VAL A 36 7.00 -5.87 5.07
CA VAL A 36 7.30 -6.94 4.12
C VAL A 36 8.33 -7.90 4.71
N PHE A 37 8.02 -9.18 4.63
CA PHE A 37 8.82 -10.27 5.18
C PHE A 37 9.14 -11.28 4.07
N ASP A 38 10.37 -11.79 4.07
CA ASP A 38 10.72 -12.94 3.23
C ASP A 38 10.01 -14.20 3.78
N LEU A 39 9.56 -15.05 2.85
CA LEU A 39 9.00 -16.35 3.16
C LEU A 39 9.96 -17.44 2.67
N ASP A 40 10.18 -18.45 3.52
CA ASP A 40 11.12 -19.54 3.23
C ASP A 40 10.58 -20.50 2.15
N GLU A 41 9.27 -20.52 1.91
CA GLU A 41 8.62 -21.39 0.93
C GLU A 41 8.47 -20.68 -0.44
N PRO A 42 9.08 -21.20 -1.52
CA PRO A 42 8.96 -20.61 -2.84
C PRO A 42 7.51 -20.60 -3.34
N GLY A 43 7.02 -19.42 -3.73
CA GLY A 43 5.67 -19.24 -4.27
C GLY A 43 4.58 -19.07 -3.20
N ALA A 44 4.92 -19.17 -1.91
CA ALA A 44 3.99 -18.80 -0.84
C ALA A 44 3.83 -17.29 -0.76
N TYR A 45 2.61 -16.82 -0.46
CA TYR A 45 2.35 -15.45 -0.06
C TYR A 45 1.32 -15.44 1.07
N ARG A 46 1.44 -14.48 1.96
CA ARG A 46 0.46 -14.20 3.01
C ARG A 46 0.30 -12.70 3.13
N MET A 47 -0.95 -12.26 3.25
CA MET A 47 -1.30 -10.86 3.47
C MET A 47 -2.20 -10.76 4.70
N GLU A 48 -1.95 -9.75 5.52
CA GLU A 48 -2.86 -9.31 6.57
C GLU A 48 -3.15 -7.83 6.32
N VAL A 49 -4.42 -7.48 6.23
CA VAL A 49 -4.86 -6.12 5.97
C VAL A 49 -5.68 -5.63 7.15
N ILE A 50 -5.29 -4.46 7.67
CA ILE A 50 -5.92 -3.85 8.85
C ILE A 50 -6.30 -2.42 8.50
N GLY A 51 -7.43 -1.96 9.03
CA GLY A 51 -7.92 -0.59 8.84
C GLY A 51 -9.14 -0.53 7.93
N GLU A 52 -9.48 0.68 7.49
CA GLU A 52 -10.65 0.96 6.66
C GLU A 52 -10.54 0.28 5.29
N GLY A 53 -11.62 -0.35 4.85
CA GLY A 53 -11.69 -1.08 3.57
C GLY A 53 -10.97 -2.43 3.56
N SER A 54 -10.42 -2.91 4.68
CA SER A 54 -9.70 -4.21 4.71
C SER A 54 -10.59 -5.39 4.33
N ALA A 55 -11.90 -5.32 4.61
CA ALA A 55 -12.87 -6.34 4.23
C ALA A 55 -13.16 -6.40 2.72
N GLU A 56 -12.73 -5.40 1.96
CA GLU A 56 -12.97 -5.27 0.52
C GLU A 56 -11.73 -5.68 -0.31
N LEU A 57 -10.62 -5.98 0.37
CA LEU A 57 -9.36 -6.39 -0.25
C LEU A 57 -9.19 -7.92 -0.09
N SER A 58 -9.01 -8.60 -1.23
CA SER A 58 -8.91 -10.07 -1.34
C SER A 58 -7.48 -10.57 -1.41
#